data_AF-A0A1F6BEE5-F1
#
_entry.id   AF-A0A1F6BEE5-F1
#
_cell.length_a   1.000
_cell.length_b   1.000
_cell.length_c   1.000
_cell.angle_alpha   90.00
_cell.angle_beta   90.00
_cell.angle_gamma   90.00
#
_symmetry.space_group_name_H-M   'P 1'
#
loop_
_entity.id
_entity.type
_entity.pdbx_description
1 polymer ?
#
loop_
_entity_poly.entity_id
_entity_poly.type
_entity_poly.pdbx_seq_one_letter_code
_entity_poly.pdbx_strand_id
1 'polypeptide(L)'
;MSTKAFIGIVLLLIIIGAGGFYLGQNYKLVPASVPSVPTPTQEVSPQTSAPVGVVVTVAPTVDETAAIMVAVKAGLIAEHGSLASTMNVTVSKIQGNYAQGGAVDPASVGGAMWFAVKENGVWKLVWDGNGTISCDLITQYPDFPKTMIPECWNETTQKSVTR
;
A
#
# COMPACT_ATOMS: atom_id res chain seq x y z
N MET A 1 4.15 -56.12 8.35
CA MET A 1 3.15 -55.10 8.72
C MET A 1 2.26 -54.88 7.52
N SER A 2 0.97 -55.25 7.59
CA SER A 2 0.07 -55.30 6.43
C SER A 2 -0.24 -53.89 5.92
N THR A 3 -0.21 -53.67 4.60
CA THR A 3 -0.42 -52.39 3.90
C THR A 3 -1.67 -51.62 4.34
N LYS A 4 -2.68 -52.34 4.86
CA LYS A 4 -3.91 -51.75 5.41
C LYS A 4 -3.70 -50.99 6.74
N ALA A 5 -2.71 -51.40 7.54
CA ALA A 5 -2.39 -50.73 8.81
C ALA A 5 -1.64 -49.41 8.61
N PHE A 6 -0.88 -49.28 7.52
CA PHE A 6 -0.12 -48.06 7.20
C PHE A 6 -1.05 -46.93 6.70
N ILE A 7 -2.06 -47.27 5.88
CA ILE A 7 -3.03 -46.29 5.35
C ILE A 7 -3.90 -45.70 6.48
N GLY A 8 -4.28 -46.51 7.47
CA GLY A 8 -5.06 -46.03 8.62
C GLY A 8 -4.31 -45.02 9.50
N ILE A 9 -3.00 -45.22 9.70
CA ILE A 9 -2.16 -44.33 10.52
C ILE A 9 -1.91 -42.99 9.81
N VAL A 10 -1.69 -43.01 8.49
CA VAL A 10 -1.47 -41.79 7.70
C VAL A 10 -2.73 -40.91 7.65
N LEU A 11 -3.92 -41.51 7.52
CA LEU A 11 -5.18 -40.76 7.54
C LEU A 11 -5.47 -40.12 8.91
N LEU A 12 -5.15 -40.82 10.01
CA LEU A 12 -5.35 -40.27 11.36
C LEU A 12 -4.45 -39.04 11.63
N LEU A 13 -3.21 -39.05 11.14
CA LEU A 13 -2.28 -37.93 11.31
C LEU A 13 -2.68 -36.68 10.51
N ILE A 14 -3.29 -36.84 9.33
CA ILE A 14 -3.77 -35.71 8.52
C ILE A 14 -4.95 -35.00 9.20
N ILE A 15 -5.86 -35.74 9.85
CA ILE A 15 -7.02 -35.15 10.54
C ILE A 15 -6.59 -34.38 11.80
N ILE A 16 -5.61 -34.88 12.55
CA ILE A 16 -5.07 -34.19 13.73
C ILE A 16 -4.27 -32.93 13.32
N GLY A 17 -3.50 -33.00 12.23
CA GLY A 17 -2.76 -31.85 11.69
C GLY A 17 -3.65 -30.71 11.18
N ALA A 18 -4.75 -31.03 10.49
CA ALA A 18 -5.69 -30.02 9.99
C ALA A 18 -6.52 -29.37 11.11
N GLY A 19 -6.91 -30.13 12.15
CA GLY A 19 -7.66 -29.60 13.30
C GLY A 19 -6.87 -28.61 14.17
N GLY A 20 -5.57 -28.86 14.37
CA GLY A 20 -4.69 -27.97 15.15
C GLY A 20 -4.43 -26.61 14.50
N PHE A 21 -4.37 -26.55 13.16
CA PHE A 21 -4.13 -25.31 12.43
C PHE A 21 -5.36 -24.36 12.44
N TYR A 22 -6.58 -24.93 12.43
CA TYR A 22 -7.81 -24.13 12.39
C TYR A 22 -8.21 -23.49 13.73
N LEU A 23 -7.84 -24.09 14.87
CA LEU A 23 -8.13 -23.50 16.19
C LEU A 23 -7.12 -22.43 16.62
N GLY A 24 -5.97 -22.34 15.95
CA GLY A 24 -4.91 -21.37 16.24
C GLY A 24 -5.06 -19.99 15.59
N GLN A 25 -5.99 -19.78 14.65
CA GLN A 25 -6.10 -18.48 13.95
C GLN A 25 -7.04 -17.46 14.64
N ASN A 26 -7.71 -17.84 15.74
CA ASN A 26 -8.74 -17.02 16.37
C ASN A 26 -8.35 -16.31 17.68
N TYR A 27 -7.10 -16.37 18.14
CA TYR A 27 -6.65 -15.54 19.27
C TYR A 27 -6.28 -14.12 18.79
N LYS A 28 -7.27 -13.29 18.46
CA LYS A 28 -7.04 -11.85 18.38
C LYS A 28 -6.81 -11.30 19.78
N LEU A 29 -5.55 -10.99 20.12
CA LEU A 29 -5.22 -10.20 21.30
C LEU A 29 -5.80 -8.79 21.09
N VAL A 30 -6.82 -8.46 21.87
CA VAL A 30 -7.39 -7.11 21.96
C VAL A 30 -6.32 -6.19 22.58
N PRO A 31 -5.83 -5.15 21.88
CA PRO A 31 -4.98 -4.17 22.52
C PRO A 31 -5.80 -3.40 23.54
N ALA A 32 -5.25 -3.26 24.75
CA ALA A 32 -5.85 -2.44 25.81
C ALA A 32 -6.10 -1.01 25.30
N SER A 33 -7.34 -0.54 25.41
CA SER A 33 -7.71 0.84 25.11
C SER A 33 -6.97 1.79 26.05
N VAL A 34 -6.03 2.56 25.50
CA VAL A 34 -5.34 3.63 26.22
C VAL A 34 -6.33 4.78 26.48
N PRO A 35 -6.47 5.26 27.73
CA PRO A 35 -7.33 6.39 28.03
C PRO A 35 -6.81 7.66 27.36
N SER A 36 -7.69 8.33 26.62
CA SER A 36 -7.44 9.61 25.96
C SER A 36 -7.21 10.72 26.99
N VAL A 37 -5.96 11.16 27.10
CA VAL A 37 -5.56 12.37 27.84
C VAL A 37 -6.04 13.60 27.06
N PRO A 38 -6.69 14.59 27.71
CA PRO A 38 -7.08 15.82 27.03
C PRO A 38 -5.84 16.64 26.63
N THR A 39 -5.78 17.01 25.35
CA THR A 39 -4.79 17.92 24.77
C THR A 39 -4.90 19.31 25.42
N PRO A 40 -3.78 19.94 25.84
CA PRO A 40 -3.81 21.32 26.31
C PRO A 40 -4.03 22.28 25.14
N THR A 41 -5.01 23.17 25.31
CA THR A 41 -5.26 24.35 24.47
C THR A 41 -3.97 25.17 24.36
N GLN A 42 -3.40 25.25 23.14
CA GLN A 42 -2.34 26.22 22.86
C GLN A 42 -2.97 27.57 22.52
N GLU A 43 -2.65 28.55 23.35
CA GLU A 43 -2.88 29.97 23.15
C GLU A 43 -2.01 30.46 21.98
N VAL A 44 -2.66 30.89 20.90
CA VAL A 44 -1.98 31.42 19.71
C VAL A 44 -1.64 32.89 19.96
N SER A 45 -0.35 33.16 20.12
CA SER A 45 0.21 34.52 20.03
C SER A 45 0.47 34.88 18.56
N PRO A 46 0.17 36.11 18.10
CA PRO A 46 0.36 36.49 16.71
C PRO A 46 1.84 36.80 16.40
N GLN A 47 2.45 36.04 15.49
CA GLN A 47 3.74 36.40 14.90
C GLN A 47 3.57 36.86 13.45
N THR A 48 3.99 38.11 13.27
CA THR A 48 4.03 38.89 12.03
C THR A 48 5.37 38.64 11.30
N SER A 49 5.27 38.54 9.96
CA SER A 49 6.30 38.78 8.93
C SER A 49 7.23 37.65 8.44
N ALA A 50 6.95 37.13 7.24
CA ALA A 50 7.82 37.19 6.05
C ALA A 50 7.07 36.61 4.81
N PRO A 51 7.30 37.11 3.58
CA PRO A 51 6.66 36.57 2.38
C PRO A 51 7.43 35.33 1.91
N VAL A 52 6.99 34.15 2.36
CA VAL A 52 7.48 32.88 1.82
C VAL A 52 6.66 32.56 0.57
N GLY A 53 7.37 32.36 -0.55
CA GLY A 53 6.80 32.04 -1.85
C GLY A 53 5.75 30.93 -1.75
N VAL A 54 4.58 31.21 -2.34
CA VAL A 54 3.43 30.32 -2.37
C VAL A 54 3.80 29.07 -3.18
N VAL A 55 4.29 28.03 -2.51
CA VAL A 55 4.22 26.67 -3.06
C VAL A 55 2.77 26.26 -2.92
N VAL A 56 1.98 26.43 -3.98
CA VAL A 56 0.58 26.02 -4.01
C VAL A 56 0.55 24.49 -3.91
N THR A 57 0.38 23.95 -2.70
CA THR A 57 -0.07 22.57 -2.49
C THR A 57 -1.53 22.52 -2.92
N VAL A 58 -1.76 22.38 -4.23
CA VAL A 58 -3.11 22.23 -4.80
C VAL A 58 -3.73 20.96 -4.24
N ALA A 59 -4.88 21.09 -3.59
CA ALA A 59 -5.72 19.94 -3.30
C ALA A 59 -6.06 19.24 -4.64
N PRO A 60 -6.13 17.92 -4.68
CA PRO A 60 -6.44 17.20 -5.91
C PRO A 60 -7.82 17.63 -6.42
N THR A 61 -7.92 18.04 -7.69
CA THR A 61 -9.23 18.26 -8.34
C THR A 61 -9.93 16.92 -8.55
N VAL A 62 -11.26 16.93 -8.47
CA VAL A 62 -12.10 15.73 -8.64
C VAL A 62 -11.83 15.04 -9.98
N ASP A 63 -11.60 15.84 -11.03
CA ASP A 63 -11.27 15.37 -12.38
C ASP A 63 -9.92 14.62 -12.42
N GLU A 64 -8.89 15.19 -11.79
CA GLU A 64 -7.56 14.57 -11.74
C GLU A 64 -7.59 13.24 -10.97
N THR A 65 -8.33 13.21 -9.86
CA THR A 65 -8.52 11.99 -9.05
C THR A 65 -9.20 10.89 -9.86
N ALA A 66 -10.26 11.23 -10.61
CA ALA A 66 -10.96 10.28 -11.46
C ALA A 66 -10.04 9.74 -12.58
N ALA A 67 -9.27 10.62 -13.24
CA ALA A 67 -8.32 10.23 -14.27
C ALA A 67 -7.25 9.27 -13.74
N ILE A 68 -6.71 9.53 -12.55
CA ILE A 68 -5.74 8.64 -11.89
C ILE A 68 -6.36 7.28 -11.59
N MET A 69 -7.56 7.25 -10.99
CA MET A 69 -8.21 5.97 -10.66
C MET A 69 -8.46 5.11 -11.91
N VAL A 70 -8.87 5.73 -13.01
CA VAL A 70 -9.05 5.04 -14.30
C VAL A 70 -7.71 4.47 -14.81
N ALA A 71 -6.66 5.29 -14.84
CA ALA A 71 -5.36 4.88 -15.33
C ALA A 71 -4.71 3.78 -14.47
N VAL A 72 -4.76 3.92 -13.14
CA VAL A 72 -4.24 2.93 -12.19
C VAL A 72 -5.01 1.62 -12.32
N LYS A 73 -6.34 1.67 -12.40
CA LYS A 73 -7.16 0.46 -12.58
C LYS A 73 -6.85 -0.24 -13.90
N ALA A 74 -6.64 0.51 -14.98
CA ALA A 74 -6.20 -0.05 -16.25
C ALA A 74 -4.81 -0.72 -16.14
N GLY A 75 -3.86 -0.08 -15.44
CA GLY A 75 -2.54 -0.64 -15.17
C GLY A 75 -2.60 -1.94 -14.36
N LEU A 76 -3.37 -1.95 -13.27
CA LEU A 76 -3.55 -3.15 -12.44
C LEU A 76 -4.17 -4.31 -13.23
N ILE A 77 -5.15 -4.03 -14.10
CA ILE A 77 -5.73 -5.04 -15.00
C ILE A 77 -4.71 -5.56 -16.01
N ALA A 78 -3.84 -4.68 -16.53
CA ALA A 78 -2.80 -5.07 -17.45
C ALA A 78 -1.74 -5.97 -16.79
N GLU A 79 -1.37 -5.69 -15.53
CA GLU A 79 -0.34 -6.45 -14.81
C GLU A 79 -0.88 -7.74 -14.18
N HIS A 80 -2.06 -7.69 -13.55
CA HIS A 80 -2.61 -8.79 -12.73
C HIS A 80 -3.84 -9.48 -13.36
N GLY A 81 -4.27 -9.02 -14.54
CA GLY A 81 -5.40 -9.60 -15.27
C GLY A 81 -6.78 -9.15 -14.78
N SER A 82 -7.82 -9.85 -15.22
CA SER A 82 -9.22 -9.46 -15.01
C SER A 82 -9.65 -9.43 -13.53
N LEU A 83 -8.93 -10.08 -12.63
CA LEU A 83 -9.22 -10.04 -11.20
C LEU A 83 -9.03 -8.64 -10.61
N ALA A 84 -8.11 -7.83 -11.15
CA ALA A 84 -7.96 -6.45 -10.73
C ALA A 84 -9.16 -5.55 -11.11
N SER A 85 -10.04 -6.00 -12.01
CA SER A 85 -11.21 -5.22 -12.41
C SER A 85 -12.23 -5.05 -11.28
N THR A 86 -12.24 -5.94 -10.28
CA THR A 86 -13.12 -5.85 -9.12
C THR A 86 -12.52 -5.04 -7.98
N MET A 87 -11.23 -4.69 -8.07
CA MET A 87 -10.56 -3.90 -7.03
C MET A 87 -11.11 -2.48 -6.94
N ASN A 88 -11.19 -2.00 -5.70
CA ASN A 88 -11.48 -0.61 -5.36
C ASN A 88 -10.17 0.17 -5.24
N VAL A 89 -10.00 1.19 -6.06
CA VAL A 89 -8.80 2.03 -6.13
C VAL A 89 -9.12 3.36 -5.46
N THR A 90 -8.25 3.82 -4.57
CA THR A 90 -8.37 5.12 -3.90
C THR A 90 -7.09 5.92 -4.06
N VAL A 91 -7.21 7.23 -4.26
CA VAL A 91 -6.06 8.15 -4.32
C VAL A 91 -5.87 8.79 -2.95
N SER A 92 -4.66 8.70 -2.40
CA SER A 92 -4.35 9.24 -1.07
C SER A 92 -3.52 10.53 -1.12
N LYS A 93 -2.67 10.69 -2.14
CA LYS A 93 -1.82 11.87 -2.30
C LYS A 93 -1.54 12.09 -3.78
N ILE A 94 -1.59 13.36 -4.19
CA ILE A 94 -1.11 13.85 -5.49
C ILE A 94 -0.09 14.94 -5.20
N GLN A 95 1.03 14.92 -5.91
CA GLN A 95 2.06 15.95 -5.82
C GLN A 95 2.68 16.16 -7.20
N GLY A 96 2.27 17.23 -7.87
CA GLY A 96 2.68 17.51 -9.25
C GLY A 96 2.26 16.37 -10.19
N ASN A 97 3.23 15.78 -10.86
CA ASN A 97 3.04 14.67 -11.81
C ASN A 97 3.11 13.28 -11.14
N TYR A 98 2.96 13.19 -9.82
CA TYR A 98 3.05 11.94 -9.08
C TYR A 98 1.82 11.74 -8.22
N ALA A 99 1.39 10.48 -8.09
CA ALA A 99 0.28 10.10 -7.24
C ALA A 99 0.57 8.78 -6.51
N GLN A 100 -0.07 8.61 -5.36
CA GLN A 100 -0.06 7.35 -4.61
C GLN A 100 -1.44 7.06 -4.02
N GLY A 101 -1.69 5.79 -3.74
CA GLY A 101 -2.95 5.37 -3.16
C GLY A 101 -2.99 3.89 -2.81
N GLY A 102 -4.20 3.42 -2.54
CA GLY A 102 -4.47 2.03 -2.20
C GLY A 102 -5.33 1.33 -3.26
N ALA A 103 -5.14 0.02 -3.40
CA ALA A 103 -6.01 -0.88 -4.13
C ALA A 103 -6.47 -1.98 -3.17
N VAL A 104 -7.78 -2.21 -3.07
CA VAL A 104 -8.37 -3.21 -2.16
C VAL A 104 -9.28 -4.11 -2.95
N ASP A 105 -9.08 -5.42 -2.84
CA ASP A 105 -10.08 -6.38 -3.28
C ASP A 105 -11.23 -6.39 -2.25
N PRO A 106 -12.47 -6.09 -2.65
CA PRO A 106 -13.61 -6.09 -1.72
C PRO A 106 -13.86 -7.43 -1.03
N ALA A 107 -13.36 -8.55 -1.57
CA ALA A 107 -13.44 -9.87 -0.96
C ALA A 107 -12.25 -10.19 -0.03
N SER A 108 -11.25 -9.32 0.03
CA SER A 108 -10.02 -9.51 0.81
C SER A 108 -10.01 -8.64 2.07
N VAL A 109 -9.24 -9.08 3.07
CA VAL A 109 -9.01 -8.34 4.32
C VAL A 109 -7.77 -7.44 4.22
N GLY A 110 -7.06 -7.47 3.09
CA GLY A 110 -5.85 -6.69 2.83
C GLY A 110 -5.95 -5.83 1.57
N GLY A 111 -5.19 -4.73 1.54
CA GLY A 111 -4.97 -3.90 0.36
C GLY A 111 -3.54 -4.01 -0.14
N ALA A 112 -3.25 -3.32 -1.24
CA ALA A 112 -1.91 -3.03 -1.74
C ALA A 112 -1.77 -1.51 -1.92
N MET A 113 -0.55 -1.01 -1.83
CA MET A 113 -0.22 0.36 -2.21
C MET A 113 0.06 0.42 -3.71
N TRP A 114 -0.11 1.60 -4.30
CA TRP A 114 0.33 1.87 -5.67
C TRP A 114 0.94 3.26 -5.80
N PHE A 115 1.80 3.41 -6.80
CA PHE A 115 2.43 4.65 -7.25
C PHE A 115 2.14 4.88 -8.73
N ALA A 116 1.84 6.12 -9.11
CA ALA A 116 1.56 6.50 -10.47
C ALA A 116 2.30 7.79 -10.85
N VAL A 117 2.59 7.92 -12.15
CA VAL A 117 3.25 9.08 -12.75
C VAL A 117 2.41 9.63 -13.90
N LYS A 118 2.45 10.95 -14.09
CA LYS A 118 1.88 11.64 -15.24
C LYS A 118 2.98 11.99 -16.22
N GLU A 119 2.98 11.31 -17.36
CA GLU A 119 3.92 11.56 -18.46
C GLU A 119 3.15 12.02 -19.69
N ASN A 120 3.60 13.10 -20.32
CA ASN A 120 2.93 13.69 -21.49
C ASN A 120 1.43 13.94 -21.28
N GLY A 121 1.05 14.32 -20.05
CA GLY A 121 -0.33 14.56 -19.66
C GLY A 121 -1.16 13.30 -19.35
N VAL A 122 -0.58 12.10 -19.45
CA VAL A 122 -1.28 10.83 -19.25
C VAL A 122 -0.76 10.12 -18.00
N TRP A 123 -1.67 9.71 -17.12
CA TRP A 123 -1.34 8.92 -15.93
C TRP A 123 -1.04 7.47 -16.26
N LYS A 124 -0.07 6.89 -15.56
CA LYS A 124 0.34 5.48 -15.68
C LYS A 124 0.65 4.91 -14.30
N LEU A 125 0.29 3.65 -14.09
CA LEU A 125 0.79 2.87 -12.96
C LEU A 125 2.31 2.67 -13.12
N VAL A 126 3.06 2.92 -12.06
CA VAL A 126 4.51 2.69 -12.00
C VAL A 126 4.82 1.45 -11.18
N TRP A 127 4.11 1.28 -10.07
CA TRP A 127 4.34 0.20 -9.13
C TRP A 127 3.07 -0.06 -8.32
N ASP A 128 2.82 -1.32 -7.99
CA ASP A 128 1.89 -1.73 -6.95
C ASP A 128 2.44 -2.87 -6.10
N GLY A 129 1.97 -2.96 -4.85
CA GLY A 129 2.31 -4.04 -3.95
C GLY A 129 2.24 -3.70 -2.46
N ASN A 130 2.65 -4.66 -1.63
CA ASN A 130 2.71 -4.55 -0.17
C ASN A 130 4.15 -4.45 0.38
N GLY A 131 5.13 -4.32 -0.50
CA GLY A 131 6.55 -4.26 -0.16
C GLY A 131 7.16 -2.88 -0.35
N THR A 132 8.49 -2.84 -0.28
CA THR A 132 9.28 -1.65 -0.60
C THR A 132 9.59 -1.65 -2.10
N ILE A 133 9.36 -0.52 -2.77
CA ILE A 133 9.69 -0.33 -4.18
C ILE A 133 11.20 -0.46 -4.44
N SER A 134 11.59 -1.08 -5.56
CA SER A 134 13.00 -1.23 -5.94
C SER A 134 13.63 0.13 -6.29
N CYS A 135 14.87 0.34 -5.87
CA CYS A 135 15.63 1.55 -6.23
C CYS A 135 15.80 1.70 -7.75
N ASP A 136 15.86 0.60 -8.51
CA ASP A 136 16.01 0.63 -9.98
C ASP A 136 14.76 1.17 -10.69
N LEU A 137 13.60 1.07 -10.04
CA LEU A 137 12.38 1.69 -10.56
C LEU A 137 12.37 3.20 -10.25
N ILE A 138 12.93 3.59 -9.10
CA ILE A 138 13.05 5.00 -8.72
C ILE A 138 14.07 5.75 -9.57
N THR A 139 15.16 5.11 -10.01
CA THR A 139 16.14 5.76 -10.89
C THR A 139 15.55 6.18 -12.24
N GLN A 140 14.49 5.51 -12.69
CA GLN A 140 13.72 5.90 -13.88
C GLN A 140 12.84 7.14 -13.64
N TYR A 141 12.47 7.39 -12.38
CA TYR A 141 11.64 8.52 -11.94
C TYR A 141 12.32 9.26 -10.78
N PRO A 142 13.49 9.90 -11.00
CA PRO A 142 14.30 10.47 -9.92
C PRO A 142 13.56 11.57 -9.14
N ASP A 143 12.63 12.27 -9.79
CA ASP A 143 11.83 13.35 -9.21
C ASP A 143 10.61 12.87 -8.40
N PHE A 144 10.40 11.55 -8.26
CA PHE A 144 9.33 11.01 -7.42
C PHE A 144 9.50 11.54 -5.98
N PRO A 145 8.50 12.20 -5.37
CA PRO A 145 8.68 12.86 -4.09
C PRO A 145 9.15 11.93 -2.98
N LYS A 146 10.17 12.34 -2.23
CA LYS A 146 10.65 11.61 -1.03
C LYS A 146 9.58 11.50 0.06
N THR A 147 8.60 12.39 0.05
CA THR A 147 7.41 12.37 0.92
C THR A 147 6.41 11.27 0.55
N MET A 148 6.54 10.67 -0.63
CA MET A 148 5.77 9.50 -1.08
C MET A 148 6.62 8.23 -0.97
N ILE A 149 7.88 8.32 -1.39
CA ILE A 149 8.82 7.19 -1.40
C ILE A 149 10.08 7.63 -0.65
N PRO A 150 10.11 7.48 0.69
CA PRO A 150 11.26 7.91 1.51
C PRO A 150 12.42 6.91 1.45
N GLU A 151 12.14 5.66 1.10
CA GLU A 151 13.12 4.59 0.99
C GLU A 151 12.79 3.67 -0.18
N CYS A 152 13.81 2.97 -0.66
CA CYS A 152 13.70 1.96 -1.71
C CYS A 152 14.54 0.73 -1.37
N TRP A 153 14.22 -0.41 -1.97
CA TRP A 153 14.98 -1.64 -1.81
C TRP A 153 16.08 -1.75 -2.86
N ASN A 154 17.33 -1.89 -2.42
CA ASN A 154 18.47 -2.10 -3.31
C ASN A 154 18.77 -3.60 -3.43
N GLU A 155 18.43 -4.18 -4.58
CA GLU A 155 18.58 -5.62 -4.83
C GLU A 155 20.05 -6.09 -4.81
N THR A 156 20.99 -5.22 -5.19
CA THR A 156 22.43 -5.58 -5.22
C THR A 156 23.01 -5.73 -3.82
N THR A 157 22.62 -4.84 -2.91
CA THR A 157 23.13 -4.82 -1.53
C THR A 157 22.20 -5.52 -0.54
N GLN A 158 21.00 -5.89 -0.99
CA GLN A 158 19.91 -6.48 -0.20
C GLN A 158 19.55 -5.66 1.04
N LYS A 159 19.43 -4.34 0.85
CA LYS A 159 19.17 -3.39 1.94
C LYS A 159 18.20 -2.31 1.49
N SER A 160 17.41 -1.81 2.44
CA SER A 160 16.67 -0.56 2.29
C SER A 160 17.64 0.61 2.27
N VAL A 161 17.43 1.54 1.34
CA VAL A 161 18.21 2.76 1.17
C VAL A 161 17.27 3.96 1.29
N THR A 162 17.57 4.87 2.21
CA THR A 162 16.85 6.14 2.37
C THR A 162 17.22 7.12 1.26
N ARG A 163 16.23 7.85 0.74
CA ARG A 163 16.41 8.78 -0.38
C ARG A 163 16.77 10.19 0.04
#